data_AF-A0A2R7Z0Y4-F1
#
_entry.id   AF-A0A2R7Z0Y4-F1
#
_cell.length_a   1.000
_cell.length_b   1.000
_cell.length_c   1.000
_cell.angle_alpha   90.00
_cell.angle_beta   90.00
_cell.angle_gamma   90.00
#
_symmetry.space_group_name_H-M   'P 1'
#
loop_
_entity.id
_entity.type
_entity.pdbx_description
1 polymer ?
#
loop_
_entity_poly.entity_id
_entity_poly.type
_entity_poly.pdbx_seq_one_letter_code
_entity_poly.pdbx_strand_id
1 'polypeptide(L)' 'MLTLLITAANEGPAPEDVKAGWVALIIFLLLALAVAFLGWSLVRQLRKAQAAKDAGAYGDEPVAEAGEPANGDSPTSV' A
#
# COMPACT_ATOMS: atom_id res chain seq x y z
N MET A 1 12.94 -35.74 -47.69
CA MET A 1 11.66 -35.54 -46.98
C MET A 1 11.86 -35.11 -45.52
N LEU A 2 12.69 -35.81 -44.73
CA LEU A 2 13.05 -35.39 -43.35
C LEU A 2 13.67 -33.99 -43.27
N THR A 3 14.52 -33.63 -44.24
CA THR A 3 15.21 -32.33 -44.31
C THR A 3 14.26 -31.15 -44.49
N LEU A 4 13.14 -31.33 -45.23
CA LEU A 4 12.15 -30.27 -45.46
C LEU A 4 11.40 -29.92 -44.16
N LEU A 5 11.07 -30.94 -43.38
CA LEU A 5 10.42 -30.81 -42.07
C LEU A 5 11.32 -30.10 -41.05
N ILE A 6 12.62 -30.36 -41.08
CA ILE A 6 13.61 -29.70 -40.20
C ILE A 6 13.77 -28.23 -40.59
N THR A 7 13.84 -27.89 -41.88
CA THR A 7 13.93 -26.49 -42.33
C THR A 7 12.67 -25.69 -41.97
N ALA A 8 11.48 -26.25 -42.16
CA ALA A 8 10.21 -25.61 -41.80
C ALA A 8 10.05 -25.41 -40.28
N ALA A 9 10.62 -26.30 -39.46
CA ALA A 9 10.63 -26.16 -38.01
C ALA A 9 11.70 -25.19 -37.48
N ASN A 10 12.71 -24.86 -38.29
CA ASN A 10 13.83 -23.99 -37.91
C ASN A 10 13.65 -22.53 -38.36
N GLU A 11 12.59 -22.25 -39.12
CA GLU A 11 12.14 -20.89 -39.42
C GLU A 11 11.46 -20.34 -38.15
N GLY A 12 12.30 -19.89 -37.21
CA GLY A 12 11.85 -19.24 -35.98
C GLY A 12 11.02 -17.98 -36.30
N PRO A 13 10.18 -17.52 -35.35
CA PRO A 13 9.30 -16.38 -35.58
C PRO A 13 10.06 -15.21 -36.21
N ALA A 14 9.52 -14.65 -37.28
CA ALA A 14 10.13 -13.51 -37.95
C ALA A 14 10.31 -12.36 -36.94
N PRO A 15 11.35 -11.51 -37.05
CA PRO A 15 11.63 -10.45 -36.09
C PRO A 15 10.48 -9.41 -35.95
N GLU A 16 9.50 -9.47 -36.83
CA GLU A 16 8.28 -8.67 -36.81
C GLU A 16 7.12 -9.28 -36.00
N ASP A 17 7.12 -10.59 -35.72
CA ASP A 17 6.16 -11.27 -34.83
C ASP A 17 6.32 -10.87 -33.36
N VAL A 18 7.50 -10.35 -33.00
CA VAL A 18 7.81 -9.79 -31.67
C VAL A 18 7.50 -8.30 -31.57
N LYS A 19 6.68 -7.74 -32.47
CA LYS A 19 5.99 -6.48 -32.17
C LYS A 19 4.89 -6.79 -31.15
N ALA A 20 5.24 -6.65 -29.87
CA ALA A 20 4.34 -6.76 -28.73
C ALA A 20 2.99 -6.13 -29.07
N GLY A 21 2.01 -6.99 -29.35
CA GLY A 21 0.68 -6.52 -29.74
C GLY A 21 0.14 -5.58 -28.68
N TRP A 22 -0.66 -4.61 -29.11
CA TRP A 22 -1.38 -3.69 -28.20
C TRP A 22 -2.08 -4.40 -27.04
N VAL A 23 -2.48 -5.66 -27.23
CA VAL A 23 -3.01 -6.54 -26.19
C VAL A 23 -2.05 -6.76 -25.02
N ALA A 24 -0.77 -7.01 -25.28
CA ALA A 24 0.24 -7.20 -24.22
C ALA A 24 0.42 -5.91 -23.39
N LEU A 25 0.39 -4.75 -24.05
CA LEU A 25 0.41 -3.46 -23.38
C LEU A 25 -0.83 -3.27 -22.49
N ILE A 26 -2.02 -3.60 -22.98
CA ILE A 26 -3.27 -3.53 -22.21
C ILE A 26 -3.22 -4.44 -20.98
N ILE A 27 -2.77 -5.69 -21.14
CA ILE A 27 -2.63 -6.65 -20.05
C ILE A 27 -1.66 -6.11 -18.99
N PHE A 28 -0.52 -5.54 -19.42
CA PHE A 28 0.45 -4.95 -18.50
C PHE A 28 -0.14 -3.77 -17.70
N LEU A 29 -0.90 -2.89 -18.35
CA LEU A 29 -1.57 -1.78 -17.67
C LEU A 29 -2.64 -2.27 -16.69
N LEU A 30 -3.42 -3.29 -17.05
CA LEU A 30 -4.40 -3.90 -16.14
C LEU A 30 -3.74 -4.53 -14.92
N LEU A 31 -2.61 -5.22 -15.10
CA LEU A 31 -1.80 -5.75 -14.01
C LEU A 31 -1.28 -4.63 -13.10
N ALA A 32 -0.75 -3.55 -13.67
CA ALA A 32 -0.29 -2.40 -12.89
C ALA A 32 -1.43 -1.77 -12.07
N LEU A 33 -2.61 -1.60 -12.68
CA LEU A 33 -3.82 -1.12 -12.01
C LEU A 33 -4.28 -2.06 -10.89
N ALA A 34 -4.26 -3.37 -11.13
CA ALA A 34 -4.64 -4.36 -10.13
C ALA A 34 -3.70 -4.31 -8.91
N VAL A 35 -2.39 -4.21 -9.13
CA VAL A 35 -1.39 -4.06 -8.05
C VAL A 35 -1.56 -2.74 -7.33
N ALA A 36 -1.75 -1.63 -8.04
CA ALA A 36 -1.97 -0.31 -7.44
C ALA A 36 -3.25 -0.28 -6.59
N PHE A 37 -4.33 -0.89 -7.09
CA PHE A 37 -5.59 -1.02 -6.37
C PHE A 37 -5.45 -1.89 -5.11
N LEU A 38 -4.72 -3.01 -5.21
CA LEU A 38 -4.47 -3.88 -4.06
C LEU A 38 -3.62 -3.18 -3.00
N GLY A 39 -2.55 -2.49 -3.42
CA GLY A 39 -1.71 -1.69 -2.53
C GLY A 39 -2.50 -0.57 -1.86
N TRP A 40 -3.33 0.15 -2.61
CA TRP A 40 -4.21 1.20 -2.06
C TRP A 40 -5.24 0.62 -1.07
N SER A 41 -5.83 -0.53 -1.39
CA SER A 41 -6.79 -1.21 -0.50
C SER A 41 -6.15 -1.58 0.83
N LEU A 42 -4.93 -2.12 0.81
CA LEU A 42 -4.18 -2.48 2.01
C LEU A 42 -3.77 -1.24 2.82
N VAL A 43 -3.22 -0.22 2.15
CA VAL A 43 -2.79 1.03 2.79
C VAL A 43 -3.99 1.77 3.39
N ARG A 44 -5.16 1.76 2.75
CA ARG A 44 -6.38 2.38 3.27
C ARG A 44 -6.85 1.71 4.56
N GLN A 45 -6.74 0.39 4.66
CA GLN A 45 -7.08 -0.34 5.89
C GLN A 45 -6.09 -0.04 7.01
N LEU A 46 -4.79 -0.03 6.71
CA LEU A 46 -3.75 0.32 7.68
C LEU A 46 -3.93 1.77 8.17
N ARG A 47 -4.20 2.73 7.30
CA ARG A 47 -4.47 4.12 7.69
C ARG A 47 -5.70 4.28 8.58
N LYS A 48 -6.76 3.51 8.34
CA LYS A 48 -7.94 3.50 9.23
C LYS A 48 -7.61 2.95 10.61
N ALA A 49 -6.83 1.87 10.68
CA ALA A 49 -6.40 1.29 11.94
C ALA A 49 -5.47 2.24 12.72
N GLN A 50 -4.56 2.94 12.04
CA GLN A 50 -3.72 3.97 12.65
C GLN A 50 -4.53 5.18 13.10
N ALA A 51 -5.48 5.67 12.29
CA ALA A 51 -6.36 6.76 12.70
C ALA A 51 -7.22 6.40 13.93
N ALA A 52 -7.62 5.15 14.09
CA ALA A 52 -8.30 4.68 15.29
C ALA A 52 -7.36 4.60 16.51
N LYS A 53 -6.08 4.26 16.29
CA LYS A 53 -5.04 4.31 17.33
C LYS A 53 -4.74 5.75 17.76
N ASP A 54 -4.54 6.65 16.80
CA ASP A 54 -4.27 8.08 17.02
C ASP A 54 -5.48 8.80 17.64
N ALA A 55 -6.70 8.34 17.36
CA ALA A 55 -7.92 8.84 17.99
C ALA A 55 -8.17 8.29 19.41
N GLY A 56 -7.19 7.65 20.05
CA GLY A 56 -7.28 7.20 21.44
C GLY A 56 -8.21 6.01 21.69
N ALA A 57 -8.62 5.27 20.64
CA ALA A 57 -9.56 4.15 20.79
C ALA A 57 -8.98 2.93 21.53
N TYR A 58 -7.68 2.93 21.85
CA TYR A 58 -7.01 1.92 22.67
C TYR A 58 -6.86 2.29 24.16
N GLY A 59 -7.58 3.32 24.61
CA GLY A 59 -7.62 3.69 26.02
C GLY A 59 -6.62 4.78 26.37
N ASP A 60 -7.00 6.02 26.03
CA ASP A 60 -6.66 7.11 26.95
C ASP A 60 -7.61 6.91 28.14
N GLU A 61 -7.14 6.24 29.20
CA GLU A 61 -7.72 6.58 30.50
C GLU A 61 -7.38 8.06 30.68
N PRO A 62 -8.38 8.96 30.81
CA PRO A 62 -8.07 10.32 31.16
C PRO A 62 -7.33 10.24 32.50
N VAL A 63 -6.02 10.44 32.49
CA VAL A 63 -5.31 10.85 33.69
C VAL A 63 -5.95 12.18 34.01
N ALA A 64 -6.95 12.11 34.90
CA ALA A 64 -7.60 13.25 35.49
C ALA A 64 -6.48 14.21 35.85
N GLU A 65 -6.59 15.42 35.31
CA GLU A 65 -5.68 16.51 35.58
C GLU A 65 -5.33 16.49 37.07
N ALA A 66 -4.06 16.25 37.38
CA ALA A 66 -3.52 16.54 38.70
C ALA A 66 -3.46 18.06 38.82
N GLY A 67 -4.64 18.64 38.98
CA GLY A 67 -4.93 20.05 39.01
C GLY A 67 -6.06 20.28 40.00
N GLU A 68 -5.84 19.94 41.26
CA GLU A 68 -6.60 20.52 42.37
C GLU A 68 -5.58 21.20 43.31
N PRO A 69 -5.70 22.52 43.54
CA PRO A 69 -4.71 23.33 44.23
C PRO A 69 -4.75 23.05 45.74
N ALA A 70 -3.67 22.45 46.26
CA ALA A 70 -3.42 22.40 47.69
C ALA A 70 -3.10 23.80 48.20
N ASN A 71 -4.17 24.47 48.61
CA ASN A 71 -4.24 25.59 49.54
C ASN A 71 -3.04 25.58 50.52
N GLY A 72 -2.16 26.55 50.36
CA GLY A 72 -0.97 26.77 51.18
C GLY A 72 -0.73 28.26 51.30
N ASP A 73 -1.77 28.95 51.77
CA ASP A 73 -1.71 30.35 52.19
C ASP A 73 -0.52 30.52 53.14
N SER A 74 0.43 31.33 52.72
CA SER A 74 1.67 31.60 53.44
C SER A 74 1.37 32.65 54.50
N PRO A 75 1.49 32.37 55.82
CA PRO A 75 1.48 33.44 56.79
C PRO A 75 2.83 34.16 56.72
N THR A 76 2.78 35.31 56.06
CA THR A 76 3.50 36.55 56.29
C THR A 76 4.57 36.56 57.38
N SER A 77 5.75 37.03 56.96
CA SER A 77 6.75 37.74 57.75
C SER A 77 6.18 38.77 58.73
N VAL A 78 6.44 38.60 60.03
CA VAL A 78 6.65 39.64 61.07
C VAL A 78 7.63 39.09 62.11
#